data_AF-A0A1S8A6V7-F1
#
_entry.id   AF-A0A1S8A6V7-F1
#
_cell.length_a   1.000
_cell.length_b   1.000
_cell.length_c   1.000
_cell.angle_alpha   90.00
_cell.angle_beta   90.00
_cell.angle_gamma   90.00
#
_symmetry.space_group_name_H-M   'P 1'
#
loop_
_entity.id
_entity.type
_entity.pdbx_description
1 polymer ?
#
loop_
_entity_poly.entity_id
_entity_poly.type
_entity_poly.pdbx_seq_one_letter_code
_entity_poly.pdbx_strand_id
1 'polypeptide(L)'
;MSPPGVLDTFVDEVRRLRATYEKQRETTRVEPPAGRPVLDLAIDVIDGMTRYTYWYERDGGDSDAAEPQVVQLADVPGTLSGAILRLSANLPLRQDSYDITGNDIQPLASPPPLPDFQDDCEDISSALATLPVIAVDPNQHFVKRGKYASEIYNLIACQGGSCPGTRRPSHVVQLLGRSCQGEPVFEKLVPRYVLAAVHP
;
A
#
# COMPACT_ATOMS: atom_id res chain seq x y z
N MET A 1 18.50 0.29 -42.20
CA MET A 1 18.10 1.67 -41.83
C MET A 1 16.59 1.67 -41.70
N SER A 2 16.05 1.75 -40.48
CA SER A 2 14.60 1.84 -40.25
C SER A 2 14.10 3.23 -40.67
N PRO A 3 12.91 3.35 -41.28
CA PRO A 3 12.43 4.61 -41.83
C PRO A 3 12.14 5.63 -40.70
N PRO A 4 12.49 6.92 -40.90
CA PRO A 4 12.20 7.98 -39.94
C PRO A 4 10.70 8.29 -40.01
N GLY A 5 9.96 7.93 -38.96
CA GLY A 5 8.52 8.21 -38.84
C GLY A 5 7.73 7.20 -38.00
N VAL A 6 8.23 5.96 -37.87
CA VAL A 6 7.50 4.89 -37.14
C VAL A 6 7.60 5.05 -35.61
N LEU A 7 8.70 5.60 -35.11
CA LEU A 7 8.90 5.83 -33.67
C LEU A 7 7.97 6.90 -33.11
N ASP A 8 7.66 7.94 -33.88
CA ASP A 8 6.84 9.06 -33.40
C ASP A 8 5.37 8.64 -33.24
N THR A 9 4.83 7.88 -34.19
CA THR A 9 3.45 7.37 -34.15
C THR A 9 3.23 6.37 -33.00
N PHE A 10 4.20 5.48 -32.75
CA PHE A 10 4.11 4.55 -31.63
C PHE A 10 4.14 5.28 -30.28
N VAL A 11 5.05 6.25 -30.13
CA VAL A 11 5.18 7.03 -28.89
C VAL A 11 3.90 7.83 -28.62
N ASP A 12 3.33 8.46 -29.64
CA ASP A 12 2.08 9.22 -29.49
C ASP A 12 0.89 8.33 -29.15
N GLU A 13 0.80 7.14 -29.75
CA GLU A 13 -0.24 6.18 -29.42
C GLU A 13 -0.10 5.66 -27.98
N VAL A 14 1.12 5.35 -27.53
CA VAL A 14 1.38 4.98 -26.13
C VAL A 14 0.99 6.10 -25.18
N ARG A 15 1.31 7.37 -25.49
CA ARG A 15 0.91 8.53 -24.68
C ARG A 15 -0.62 8.64 -24.61
N ARG A 16 -1.31 8.50 -25.73
CA ARG A 16 -2.77 8.54 -25.81
C ARG A 16 -3.41 7.44 -24.96
N LEU A 17 -2.89 6.21 -25.05
CA LEU A 17 -3.37 5.07 -24.29
C LEU A 17 -3.15 5.27 -22.78
N ARG A 18 -1.97 5.77 -22.37
CA ARG A 18 -1.69 6.11 -20.96
C ARG A 18 -2.63 7.18 -20.43
N ALA A 19 -2.81 8.28 -21.15
CA ALA A 19 -3.74 9.34 -20.74
C ALA A 19 -5.19 8.83 -20.64
N THR A 20 -5.59 7.93 -21.53
CA THR A 20 -6.91 7.29 -21.48
C THR A 20 -7.05 6.41 -20.24
N TYR A 21 -6.04 5.57 -19.98
CA TYR A 21 -5.98 4.69 -18.82
C TYR A 21 -5.97 5.46 -17.50
N GLU A 22 -5.15 6.52 -17.39
CA GLU A 22 -5.07 7.39 -16.21
C GLU A 22 -6.44 8.01 -15.91
N LYS A 23 -7.11 8.57 -16.92
CA LYS A 23 -8.46 9.13 -16.77
C LYS A 23 -9.48 8.07 -16.31
N GLN A 24 -9.39 6.85 -16.84
CA GLN A 24 -10.27 5.75 -16.42
C GLN A 24 -10.00 5.34 -14.98
N ARG A 25 -8.73 5.27 -14.58
CA ARG A 25 -8.30 4.94 -13.21
C ARG A 25 -8.72 6.01 -12.19
N GLU A 26 -8.73 7.28 -12.58
CA GLU A 26 -9.20 8.39 -11.74
C GLU A 26 -10.73 8.45 -11.59
N THR A 27 -11.48 7.72 -12.41
CA THR A 27 -12.95 7.78 -12.42
C THR A 27 -13.62 6.47 -12.00
N THR A 28 -12.86 5.37 -11.94
CA THR A 28 -13.35 4.05 -11.55
C THR A 28 -12.94 3.67 -10.13
N ARG A 29 -13.85 3.02 -9.40
CA ARG A 29 -13.69 2.70 -7.97
C ARG A 29 -13.08 1.33 -7.69
N VAL A 30 -12.42 0.73 -8.68
CA VAL A 30 -11.80 -0.60 -8.53
C VAL A 30 -10.55 -0.52 -7.67
N GLU A 31 -9.74 0.52 -7.86
CA GLU A 31 -8.49 0.73 -7.13
C GLU A 31 -8.30 2.24 -6.84
N PRO A 32 -7.39 2.62 -5.93
CA PRO A 32 -7.00 4.00 -5.74
C PRO A 32 -6.50 4.65 -7.06
N PRO A 33 -6.79 5.95 -7.31
CA PRO A 33 -7.15 6.95 -6.30
C PRO A 33 -8.66 7.16 -6.06
N ALA A 34 -9.54 6.68 -6.94
CA ALA A 34 -10.99 6.87 -6.81
C ALA A 34 -11.69 5.73 -6.05
N GLY A 35 -11.08 4.54 -6.04
CA GLY A 35 -11.50 3.40 -5.23
C GLY A 35 -10.96 3.45 -3.80
N ARG A 36 -11.38 2.47 -3.01
CA ARG A 36 -10.89 2.27 -1.63
C ARG A 36 -9.48 1.66 -1.63
N PRO A 37 -8.72 1.80 -0.53
CA PRO A 37 -7.46 1.09 -0.36
C PRO A 37 -7.64 -0.43 -0.53
N VAL A 38 -6.74 -1.03 -1.30
CA VAL A 38 -6.66 -2.48 -1.52
C VAL A 38 -5.56 -3.00 -0.60
N LEU A 39 -5.92 -3.92 0.29
CA LEU A 39 -5.00 -4.63 1.18
C LEU A 39 -4.19 -5.67 0.40
N ASP A 40 -4.85 -6.42 -0.47
CA ASP A 40 -4.19 -7.42 -1.31
C ASP A 40 -5.01 -7.76 -2.57
N LEU A 41 -4.35 -8.39 -3.54
CA LEU A 41 -4.91 -8.89 -4.80
C LEU A 41 -4.34 -10.27 -5.13
N ALA A 42 -5.22 -11.26 -5.27
CA ALA A 42 -4.88 -12.58 -5.79
C ALA A 42 -5.48 -12.77 -7.19
N ILE A 43 -4.75 -13.48 -8.06
CA ILE A 43 -5.19 -13.80 -9.41
C ILE A 43 -5.04 -15.31 -9.60
N ASP A 44 -6.16 -15.98 -9.78
CA ASP A 44 -6.24 -17.42 -9.95
C ASP A 44 -6.86 -17.77 -11.31
N VAL A 45 -6.60 -18.99 -11.78
CA VAL A 45 -7.30 -19.54 -12.96
C VAL A 45 -8.12 -20.73 -12.49
N ILE A 46 -9.45 -20.60 -12.52
CA ILE A 46 -10.40 -21.64 -12.11
C ILE A 46 -11.21 -22.04 -13.33
N ASP A 47 -11.17 -23.32 -13.69
CA ASP A 47 -11.86 -23.86 -14.87
C ASP A 47 -11.56 -23.10 -16.18
N GLY A 48 -10.31 -22.61 -16.31
CA GLY A 48 -9.84 -21.84 -17.47
C GLY A 48 -10.27 -20.37 -17.49
N MET A 49 -10.94 -19.90 -16.43
CA MET A 49 -11.37 -18.52 -16.25
C MET A 49 -10.46 -17.83 -15.23
N THR A 50 -9.87 -16.70 -15.61
CA THR A 50 -9.11 -15.86 -14.68
C THR A 50 -10.06 -15.21 -13.68
N ARG A 51 -9.76 -15.34 -12.39
CA ARG A 51 -10.50 -14.73 -11.29
C ARG A 51 -9.58 -13.85 -10.46
N TYR A 52 -10.03 -12.64 -10.21
CA TYR A 52 -9.35 -11.67 -9.35
C TYR A 52 -10.05 -11.64 -8.00
N THR A 53 -9.30 -11.74 -6.92
CA THR A 53 -9.82 -11.56 -5.56
C THR A 53 -9.18 -10.32 -4.95
N TYR A 54 -9.99 -9.31 -4.69
CA TYR A 54 -9.58 -8.07 -4.05
C TYR A 54 -9.98 -8.09 -2.57
N TRP A 55 -9.05 -7.75 -1.69
CA TRP A 55 -9.33 -7.46 -0.28
C TRP A 55 -9.24 -5.95 -0.07
N TYR A 56 -10.36 -5.31 0.29
CA TYR A 56 -10.43 -3.86 0.55
C TYR A 56 -10.43 -3.57 2.04
N GLU A 57 -9.78 -2.47 2.41
CA GLU A 57 -9.98 -1.84 3.71
C GLU A 57 -11.45 -1.42 3.87
N ARG A 58 -11.99 -1.56 5.09
CA ARG A 58 -13.33 -1.05 5.43
C ARG A 58 -13.24 0.34 6.04
N ASP A 59 -14.11 1.23 5.58
CA ASP A 59 -14.25 2.56 6.15
C ASP A 59 -14.67 2.48 7.64
N GLY A 60 -13.93 3.14 8.53
CA GLY A 60 -14.24 3.25 9.96
C GLY A 60 -13.66 2.16 10.87
N GLY A 61 -12.76 1.32 10.37
CA GLY A 61 -12.00 0.37 11.19
C GLY A 61 -10.75 1.01 11.80
N ASP A 62 -10.85 1.66 12.95
CA ASP A 62 -9.70 2.18 13.73
C ASP A 62 -8.85 1.07 14.40
N SER A 63 -8.97 -0.18 13.93
CA SER A 63 -8.26 -1.33 14.51
C SER A 63 -7.78 -2.28 13.42
N ASP A 64 -6.56 -2.80 13.59
CA ASP A 64 -5.95 -3.91 12.83
C ASP A 64 -6.80 -5.21 12.80
N ALA A 65 -7.99 -5.21 13.43
CA ALA A 65 -8.88 -6.36 13.61
C ALA A 65 -10.16 -6.34 12.73
N ALA A 66 -10.39 -5.30 11.93
CA ALA A 66 -11.58 -5.26 11.07
C ALA A 66 -11.40 -6.20 9.86
N GLU A 67 -12.31 -7.17 9.69
CA GLU A 67 -12.27 -8.06 8.54
C GLU A 67 -12.43 -7.28 7.23
N PRO A 68 -11.59 -7.55 6.21
CA PRO A 68 -11.65 -6.85 4.94
C PRO A 68 -12.97 -7.13 4.20
N GLN A 69 -13.37 -6.22 3.32
CA GLN A 69 -14.39 -6.57 2.32
C GLN A 69 -13.70 -7.29 1.16
N VAL A 70 -14.25 -8.44 0.77
CA VAL A 70 -13.71 -9.23 -0.34
C VAL A 70 -14.60 -9.07 -1.56
N VAL A 71 -14.00 -8.77 -2.71
CA VAL A 71 -14.68 -8.76 -4.00
C VAL A 71 -13.98 -9.71 -4.95
N GLN A 72 -14.73 -10.67 -5.48
CA GLN A 72 -14.25 -11.57 -6.51
C GLN A 72 -14.78 -11.16 -7.88
N LEU A 73 -13.92 -11.09 -8.89
CA LEU A 73 -14.27 -10.73 -10.26
C LEU A 73 -13.76 -11.80 -11.22
N ALA A 74 -14.65 -12.41 -11.99
CA ALA A 74 -14.25 -13.25 -13.12
C ALA A 74 -13.97 -12.40 -14.37
N ASP A 75 -12.84 -12.63 -15.05
CA ASP A 75 -12.57 -11.98 -16.34
C ASP A 75 -13.39 -12.62 -17.46
N VAL A 76 -14.58 -12.07 -17.67
CA VAL A 76 -15.49 -12.45 -18.75
C VAL A 76 -15.64 -11.25 -19.69
N PRO A 77 -14.96 -11.24 -20.86
CA PRO A 77 -15.05 -10.13 -21.81
C PRO A 77 -16.50 -9.85 -22.25
N GLY A 78 -16.82 -8.56 -22.44
CA GLY A 78 -18.15 -8.14 -22.90
C GLY A 78 -19.26 -8.15 -21.84
N THR A 79 -18.90 -8.34 -20.56
CA THR A 79 -19.84 -8.36 -19.43
C THR A 79 -19.48 -7.29 -18.38
N LEU A 80 -20.30 -7.15 -17.34
CA LEU A 80 -20.04 -6.24 -16.23
C LEU A 80 -18.69 -6.53 -15.56
N SER A 81 -18.40 -7.77 -15.18
CA SER A 81 -17.15 -8.13 -14.51
C SER A 81 -15.94 -7.81 -15.38
N GLY A 82 -16.02 -8.10 -16.68
CA GLY A 82 -14.98 -7.74 -17.65
C GLY A 82 -14.84 -6.23 -17.89
N ALA A 83 -15.94 -5.48 -17.84
CA ALA A 83 -15.93 -4.02 -17.96
C ALA A 83 -15.31 -3.34 -16.74
N ILE A 84 -15.59 -3.85 -15.54
CA ILE A 84 -14.97 -3.40 -14.29
C ILE A 84 -13.44 -3.61 -14.36
N LEU A 85 -12.99 -4.81 -14.73
CA LEU A 85 -11.55 -5.12 -14.86
C LEU A 85 -10.83 -4.29 -15.94
N ARG A 86 -11.57 -3.75 -16.92
CA ARG A 86 -11.06 -2.87 -17.97
C ARG A 86 -11.28 -1.39 -17.67
N LEU A 87 -11.65 -1.05 -16.43
CA LEU A 87 -11.90 0.31 -15.94
C LEU A 87 -12.94 1.08 -16.79
N SER A 88 -13.90 0.37 -17.37
CA SER A 88 -15.02 0.95 -18.12
C SER A 88 -16.34 0.92 -17.35
N ALA A 89 -16.36 0.30 -16.17
CA ALA A 89 -17.47 0.29 -15.23
C ALA A 89 -16.98 0.37 -13.78
N ASN A 90 -17.85 0.83 -12.88
CA ASN A 90 -17.58 0.91 -11.45
C ASN A 90 -17.97 -0.38 -10.73
N LEU A 91 -17.29 -0.66 -9.62
CA LEU A 91 -17.77 -1.63 -8.65
C LEU A 91 -19.15 -1.20 -8.10
N PRO A 92 -20.08 -2.15 -7.88
CA PRO A 92 -21.31 -1.89 -7.17
C PRO A 92 -21.05 -1.30 -5.76
N LEU A 93 -21.85 -0.32 -5.35
CA LEU A 93 -21.74 0.28 -4.02
C LEU A 93 -22.38 -0.64 -2.98
N ARG A 94 -21.54 -1.40 -2.27
CA ARG A 94 -21.93 -2.41 -1.30
C ARG A 94 -20.95 -2.47 -0.13
N GLN A 95 -21.43 -2.89 1.04
CA GLN A 95 -20.60 -3.07 2.24
C GLN A 95 -20.30 -4.55 2.54
N ASP A 96 -21.08 -5.48 2.00
CA ASP A 96 -20.87 -6.92 2.12
C ASP A 96 -19.86 -7.43 1.09
N SER A 97 -19.24 -8.59 1.33
CA SER A 97 -18.39 -9.24 0.34
C SER A 97 -19.23 -9.90 -0.76
N TYR A 98 -18.79 -9.85 -2.02
CA TYR A 98 -19.55 -10.39 -3.16
C TYR A 98 -18.67 -10.86 -4.33
N ASP A 99 -19.23 -11.73 -5.16
CA ASP A 99 -18.66 -12.21 -6.42
C ASP A 99 -19.40 -11.57 -7.60
N ILE A 100 -18.66 -11.24 -8.66
CA ILE A 100 -19.20 -10.83 -9.95
C ILE A 100 -18.66 -11.77 -11.02
N THR A 101 -19.56 -12.56 -11.59
CA THR A 101 -19.27 -13.44 -12.72
C THR A 101 -20.14 -13.05 -13.91
N GLY A 102 -19.51 -12.54 -14.97
CA GLY A 102 -20.26 -12.04 -16.11
C GLY A 102 -21.06 -10.78 -15.73
N ASN A 103 -22.39 -10.87 -15.80
CA ASN A 103 -23.29 -9.80 -15.40
C ASN A 103 -23.96 -10.05 -14.04
N ASP A 104 -23.71 -11.22 -13.44
CA ASP A 104 -24.36 -11.65 -12.22
C ASP A 104 -23.53 -11.23 -11.00
N ILE A 105 -24.20 -10.66 -10.00
CA ILE A 105 -23.62 -10.25 -8.73
C ILE A 105 -24.24 -11.09 -7.62
N GLN A 106 -23.42 -11.77 -6.84
CA GLN A 106 -23.87 -12.66 -5.77
C GLN A 106 -23.12 -12.38 -4.46
N PRO A 107 -23.78 -12.38 -3.30
CA PRO A 107 -23.08 -12.31 -2.01
C PRO A 107 -22.09 -13.47 -1.85
N LEU A 108 -20.92 -13.20 -1.28
CA LEU A 108 -19.94 -14.23 -0.94
C LEU A 108 -20.34 -14.89 0.38
N ALA A 109 -20.80 -16.15 0.31
CA ALA A 109 -21.18 -16.91 1.49
C ALA A 109 -19.99 -17.23 2.42
N SER A 110 -18.81 -17.45 1.84
CA SER A 110 -17.57 -17.74 2.56
C SER A 110 -16.41 -17.01 1.87
N PRO A 111 -16.16 -15.74 2.24
CA PRO A 111 -15.03 -14.99 1.70
C PRO A 111 -13.71 -15.71 2.04
N PRO A 112 -12.75 -15.81 1.10
CA PRO A 112 -11.42 -16.28 1.46
C PRO A 112 -10.80 -15.35 2.50
N PRO A 113 -10.06 -15.90 3.48
CA PRO A 113 -9.34 -15.07 4.45
C PRO A 113 -8.33 -14.19 3.71
N LEU A 114 -7.97 -13.06 4.32
CA LEU A 114 -6.81 -12.30 3.86
C LEU A 114 -5.60 -13.24 3.89
N PRO A 115 -4.75 -13.27 2.84
CA PRO A 115 -3.54 -14.06 2.86
C PRO A 115 -2.71 -13.76 4.11
N ASP A 116 -2.22 -14.81 4.76
CA ASP A 116 -1.35 -14.65 5.93
C ASP A 116 -0.02 -14.06 5.44
N PHE A 117 0.14 -12.75 5.61
CA PHE A 117 1.45 -12.13 5.53
C PHE A 117 2.22 -12.62 6.75
N GLN A 118 2.95 -13.72 6.59
CA GLN A 118 3.89 -14.16 7.62
C GLN A 118 4.73 -12.95 8.02
N ASP A 119 4.60 -12.55 9.29
CA ASP A 119 5.38 -11.46 9.86
C ASP A 119 6.84 -11.93 9.86
N ASP A 120 7.57 -11.54 8.82
CA ASP A 120 8.97 -11.88 8.56
C ASP A 120 9.93 -11.07 9.46
N CYS A 121 9.42 -10.62 10.61
CA CYS A 121 10.18 -9.96 11.65
C CYS A 121 11.33 -10.86 12.12
N GLU A 122 12.54 -10.30 12.08
CA GLU A 122 13.72 -10.92 12.64
C GLU A 122 13.80 -10.67 14.16
N ASP A 123 14.55 -11.52 14.88
CA ASP A 123 15.00 -11.16 16.21
C ASP A 123 16.10 -10.08 16.10
N ILE A 124 15.71 -8.85 16.38
CA ILE A 124 16.59 -7.68 16.31
C ILE A 124 17.18 -7.29 17.68
N SER A 125 17.01 -8.12 18.71
CA SER A 125 17.43 -7.80 20.09
C SER A 125 18.92 -7.43 20.20
N SER A 126 19.77 -8.11 19.43
CA SER A 126 21.21 -7.85 19.38
C SER A 126 21.54 -6.47 18.80
N ALA A 127 20.90 -6.08 17.69
CA ALA A 127 21.07 -4.78 17.07
C ALA A 127 20.60 -3.66 18.00
N LEU A 128 19.44 -3.85 18.63
CA LEU A 128 18.89 -2.89 19.59
C LEU A 128 19.75 -2.73 20.83
N ALA A 129 20.37 -3.81 21.32
CA ALA A 129 21.25 -3.76 22.50
C ALA A 129 22.44 -2.80 22.32
N THR A 130 22.85 -2.54 21.07
CA THR A 130 23.90 -1.56 20.75
C THR A 130 23.47 -0.10 20.93
N LEU A 131 22.15 0.15 20.98
CA LEU A 131 21.58 1.49 21.08
C LEU A 131 21.51 1.97 22.54
N PRO A 132 21.74 3.27 22.78
CA PRO A 132 21.51 3.86 24.09
C PRO A 132 20.03 3.79 24.47
N VAL A 133 19.75 3.62 25.76
CA VAL A 133 18.39 3.70 26.29
C VAL A 133 17.97 5.16 26.39
N ILE A 134 16.82 5.50 25.79
CA ILE A 134 16.27 6.86 25.75
C ILE A 134 14.93 6.85 26.49
N ALA A 135 14.73 7.84 27.37
CA ALA A 135 13.43 8.12 27.95
C ALA A 135 12.51 8.68 26.86
N VAL A 136 11.40 8.01 26.61
CA VAL A 136 10.43 8.42 25.58
C VAL A 136 9.61 9.59 26.11
N ASP A 137 9.78 10.78 25.51
CA ASP A 137 8.87 11.91 25.67
C ASP A 137 7.78 11.81 24.60
N PRO A 138 6.51 11.53 24.95
CA PRO A 138 5.45 11.37 23.96
C PRO A 138 5.18 12.63 23.11
N ASN A 139 5.61 13.82 23.54
CA ASN A 139 5.44 15.04 22.76
C ASN A 139 6.54 15.23 21.71
N GLN A 140 7.72 14.67 21.94
CA GLN A 140 8.90 14.86 21.08
C GLN A 140 9.31 13.59 20.33
N HIS A 141 8.91 12.42 20.83
CA HIS A 141 9.35 11.13 20.34
C HIS A 141 8.17 10.27 19.90
N PHE A 142 8.45 9.35 18.99
CA PHE A 142 7.62 8.19 18.74
C PHE A 142 8.47 6.93 18.72
N VAL A 143 7.86 5.81 19.10
CA VAL A 143 8.47 4.49 19.00
C VAL A 143 7.91 3.76 17.79
N LYS A 144 8.70 2.86 17.21
CA LYS A 144 8.23 1.89 16.22
C LYS A 144 8.72 0.52 16.58
N ARG A 145 7.95 -0.51 16.22
CA ARG A 145 8.44 -1.89 16.19
C ARG A 145 9.49 -2.00 15.09
N GLY A 146 10.72 -2.37 15.45
CA GLY A 146 11.75 -2.69 14.44
C GLY A 146 11.49 -4.09 13.87
N LYS A 147 11.63 -4.25 12.55
CA LYS A 147 11.39 -5.52 11.88
C LYS A 147 12.67 -6.25 11.49
N TYR A 148 13.67 -5.53 10.97
CA TYR A 148 14.92 -6.13 10.50
C TYR A 148 16.15 -5.49 11.13
N ALA A 149 17.17 -6.30 11.43
CA ALA A 149 18.40 -5.79 12.05
C ALA A 149 19.15 -4.85 11.08
N SER A 150 19.06 -5.14 9.78
CA SER A 150 19.64 -4.33 8.71
C SER A 150 19.11 -2.89 8.70
N GLU A 151 17.82 -2.67 8.99
CA GLU A 151 17.25 -1.32 9.09
C GLU A 151 17.92 -0.52 10.20
N ILE A 152 18.12 -1.13 11.37
CA ILE A 152 18.78 -0.49 12.52
C ILE A 152 20.22 -0.12 12.16
N TYR A 153 20.99 -1.05 11.59
CA TYR A 153 22.38 -0.78 11.19
C TYR A 153 22.49 0.27 10.08
N ASN A 154 21.57 0.27 9.11
CA ASN A 154 21.53 1.27 8.05
C ASN A 154 21.24 2.67 8.61
N LEU A 155 20.28 2.80 9.53
CA LEU A 155 19.99 4.07 10.20
C LEU A 155 21.21 4.57 10.99
N ILE A 156 21.88 3.70 11.74
CA ILE A 156 23.13 4.02 12.44
C ILE A 156 24.20 4.51 11.45
N ALA A 157 24.38 3.81 10.32
CA ALA A 157 25.36 4.18 9.30
C ALA A 157 25.05 5.56 8.67
N CYS A 158 23.78 5.83 8.36
CA CYS A 158 23.33 7.13 7.86
C CYS A 158 23.59 8.29 8.85
N GLN A 159 23.67 7.99 10.15
CA GLN A 159 23.97 8.95 11.23
C GLN A 159 25.47 9.05 11.57
N GLY A 160 26.33 8.53 10.69
CA GLY A 160 27.77 8.54 10.89
C GLY A 160 28.30 7.40 11.74
N GLY A 161 27.58 6.28 11.82
CA GLY A 161 28.04 5.03 12.42
C GLY A 161 27.81 4.90 13.92
N SER A 162 27.09 5.84 14.54
CA SER A 162 26.69 5.76 15.94
C SER A 162 25.33 6.40 16.18
N CYS A 163 24.66 6.00 17.26
CA CYS A 163 23.42 6.58 17.73
C CYS A 163 23.68 7.34 19.05
N PRO A 164 23.24 8.59 19.23
CA PRO A 164 22.38 9.39 18.32
C PRO A 164 23.14 10.06 17.17
N GLY A 165 24.46 9.89 17.11
CA GLY A 165 25.32 10.28 15.98
C GLY A 165 25.25 11.77 15.60
N THR A 166 25.98 12.13 14.55
CA THR A 166 25.79 13.43 13.89
C THR A 166 24.85 13.21 12.72
N ARG A 167 23.71 13.93 12.70
CA ARG A 167 22.79 13.91 11.57
C ARG A 167 23.54 14.33 10.30
N ARG A 168 23.84 13.38 9.40
CA ARG A 168 24.52 13.69 8.14
C ARG A 168 23.54 14.27 7.11
N PRO A 169 22.34 13.70 6.91
CA PRO A 169 21.31 14.29 6.06
C PRO A 169 20.20 14.90 6.91
N SER A 170 19.87 16.17 6.68
CA SER A 170 18.72 16.86 7.33
C SER A 170 17.35 16.28 6.95
N HIS A 171 17.32 15.37 5.97
CA HIS A 171 16.11 14.76 5.42
C HIS A 171 15.90 13.30 5.85
N VAL A 172 16.85 12.72 6.58
CA VAL A 172 16.69 11.37 7.13
C VAL A 172 16.16 11.49 8.56
N VAL A 173 15.22 10.59 8.89
CA VAL A 173 14.65 10.47 10.23
C VAL A 173 15.75 10.06 11.21
N GLN A 174 15.79 10.71 12.38
CA GLN A 174 16.81 10.42 13.37
C GLN A 174 16.36 9.29 14.31
N LEU A 175 17.09 8.18 14.28
CA LEU A 175 17.12 7.17 15.33
C LEU A 175 17.91 7.74 16.53
N LEU A 176 17.25 7.85 17.67
CA LEU A 176 17.79 8.43 18.91
C LEU A 176 18.36 7.36 19.85
N GLY A 177 17.78 6.17 19.81
CA GLY A 177 18.20 5.01 20.60
C GLY A 177 17.06 4.00 20.72
N ARG A 178 16.93 3.37 21.88
CA ARG A 178 15.84 2.44 22.19
C ARG A 178 15.09 2.82 23.47
N SER A 179 13.81 2.44 23.57
CA SER A 179 13.00 2.61 24.76
C SER A 179 13.43 1.62 25.85
N CYS A 180 12.92 1.79 27.08
CA CYS A 180 13.11 0.79 28.13
C CYS A 180 12.53 -0.59 27.76
N GLN A 181 11.56 -0.63 26.83
CA GLN A 181 10.95 -1.84 26.30
C GLN A 181 11.70 -2.39 25.07
N GLY A 182 12.79 -1.75 24.65
CA GLY A 182 13.61 -2.19 23.53
C GLY A 182 13.19 -1.63 22.16
N GLU A 183 12.19 -0.77 22.08
CA GLU A 183 11.71 -0.26 20.78
C GLU A 183 12.60 0.87 20.26
N PRO A 184 12.94 0.91 18.97
CA PRO A 184 13.55 2.08 18.33
C PRO A 184 12.81 3.39 18.62
N VAL A 185 13.54 4.40 19.10
CA VAL A 185 13.02 5.73 19.42
C VAL A 185 13.44 6.73 18.35
N PHE A 186 12.47 7.47 17.82
CA PHE A 186 12.68 8.47 16.78
C PHE A 186 12.19 9.85 17.21
N GLU A 187 12.75 10.90 16.61
CA GLU A 187 12.20 12.27 16.71
C GLU A 187 10.85 12.38 15.98
N LYS A 188 9.86 13.02 16.60
CA LYS A 188 8.66 13.47 15.88
C LYS A 188 9.06 14.61 14.96
N LEU A 189 8.95 14.39 13.65
CA LEU A 189 9.15 15.45 12.68
C LEU A 189 8.01 16.45 12.80
N VAL A 190 8.34 17.71 13.08
CA VAL A 190 7.39 18.82 12.90
C VAL A 190 7.20 19.00 11.39
N PRO A 191 5.98 18.88 10.85
CA PRO A 191 5.74 19.13 9.44
C PRO A 191 6.23 20.53 9.09
N ARG A 192 7.20 20.63 8.18
CA ARG A 192 7.69 21.92 7.66
C ARG A 192 6.66 22.63 6.76
N TYR A 193 5.55 21.98 6.49
CA TYR A 193 4.47 22.50 5.66
C TYR A 193 3.17 22.41 6.46
N VAL A 194 2.58 23.57 6.74
CA VAL A 194 1.13 23.64 6.88
C VAL A 194 0.60 23.31 5.50
N LEU A 195 -0.10 22.18 5.35
CA LEU A 195 -1.02 21.99 4.23
C LEU A 195 -2.06 23.11 4.38
N ALA A 196 -1.77 24.29 3.84
CA ALA A 196 -2.75 25.34 3.69
C ALA A 196 -3.92 24.69 2.96
N ALA A 197 -5.07 24.67 3.62
CA ALA A 197 -6.26 23.98 3.18
C ALA A 197 -6.51 24.26 1.69
N VAL A 198 -6.24 23.27 0.83
CA VAL A 198 -6.73 23.28 -0.54
C VAL A 198 -8.11 22.66 -0.46
N HIS A 199 -9.12 23.50 -0.26
CA HIS A 199 -10.52 23.24 -0.64
C HIS A 199 -11.38 24.48 -0.34
N PRO A 200 -12.43 24.74 -1.14
CA PRO A 200 -12.48 24.90 -2.59
C PRO A 200 -12.45 26.38 -3.02
#